data_AF-A0A0P0F4E8-F1
#
_entry.id   AF-A0A0P0F4E8-F1
#
_cell.length_a   1.000
_cell.length_b   1.000
_cell.length_c   1.000
_cell.angle_alpha   90.00
_cell.angle_beta   90.00
_cell.angle_gamma   90.00
#
_symmetry.space_group_name_H-M   'P 1'
#
loop_
_entity.id
_entity.type
_entity.pdbx_description
1 polymer ?
#
loop_
_entity_poly.entity_id
_entity_poly.type
_entity_poly.pdbx_seq_one_letter_code
_entity_poly.pdbx_strand_id
1 'polypeptide(L)'
;MIFYNNLLAKCFLGKKKHYFMIGGLFFTRYKYLEVWEEMELRIHARQFWECFLLTLIPALGLSLWFSWWWMVLPFMTYHLLYWFEKAISSHSVFNWEALTYCGDAVYMRKRKSYAWMKWYGKKTFPKSEWED
;
A
#
# COMPACT_ATOMS: atom_id res chain seq x y z
N MET A 1 2.07 -0.87 11.68
CA MET A 1 1.77 -0.04 12.88
C MET A 1 1.64 1.41 12.43
N ILE A 2 0.63 2.13 12.91
CA ILE A 2 0.37 3.53 12.50
C ILE A 2 0.90 4.47 13.59
N PHE A 3 1.81 5.35 13.22
CA PHE A 3 2.43 6.34 14.09
C PHE A 3 1.86 7.73 13.79
N TYR A 4 1.08 8.24 14.73
CA TYR A 4 0.47 9.55 14.65
C TYR A 4 1.43 10.66 15.09
N ASN A 5 1.26 11.86 14.51
CA ASN A 5 1.98 13.08 14.89
C ASN A 5 3.52 12.93 14.86
N ASN A 6 4.06 12.25 13.85
CA ASN A 6 5.51 12.04 13.77
C ASN A 6 6.25 13.26 13.19
N LEU A 7 7.35 13.65 13.83
CA LEU A 7 8.23 14.73 13.38
C LEU A 7 8.83 14.46 12.00
N LEU A 8 9.12 13.19 11.70
CA LEU A 8 9.60 12.74 10.39
C LEU A 8 8.56 13.00 9.29
N ALA A 9 7.28 12.78 9.58
CA ALA A 9 6.20 13.06 8.63
C ALA A 9 6.06 14.56 8.37
N LYS A 10 6.26 15.41 9.39
CA LYS A 10 6.25 16.87 9.23
C LYS A 10 7.43 17.38 8.40
N CYS A 11 8.58 16.73 8.49
CA CYS A 11 9.80 17.13 7.78
C CYS A 11 9.83 16.64 6.33
N PHE A 12 9.37 15.41 6.06
CA PHE A 12 9.42 14.81 4.73
C PHE A 12 8.19 15.06 3.85
N LEU A 13 7.00 15.32 4.42
CA LEU A 13 5.81 15.59 3.63
C LEU A 13 5.63 17.09 3.37
N GLY A 14 5.65 17.45 2.08
CA GLY A 14 5.15 18.76 1.65
C GLY A 14 3.66 18.97 2.01
N LYS A 15 3.17 20.20 1.91
CA LYS A 15 1.82 20.61 2.35
C LYS A 15 0.64 19.79 1.77
N LYS A 16 0.85 19.03 0.70
CA LYS A 16 -0.19 18.27 -0.03
C LYS A 16 -0.26 16.77 0.33
N LYS A 17 0.71 16.21 1.05
CA LYS A 17 0.70 14.78 1.42
C LYS A 17 0.44 14.63 2.91
N HIS A 18 -0.45 13.70 3.28
CA HIS A 18 -0.98 13.56 4.64
C HIS A 18 -0.30 12.43 5.43
N TYR A 19 0.19 11.39 4.72
CA TYR A 19 0.92 10.28 5.30
C TYR A 19 2.05 9.78 4.36
N PHE A 20 3.03 9.08 4.93
CA PHE A 20 3.97 8.25 4.16
C PHE A 20 4.11 6.87 4.77
N MET A 21 4.41 5.89 3.92
CA MET A 21 4.65 4.51 4.31
C MET A 21 6.09 4.13 3.95
N ILE A 22 6.80 3.55 4.91
CA ILE A 22 8.12 2.92 4.70
C ILE A 22 8.13 1.59 5.46
N GLY A 23 8.39 0.49 4.76
CA GLY A 23 8.63 -0.82 5.38
C GLY A 23 7.49 -1.32 6.28
N GLY A 24 6.22 -1.00 5.96
CA GLY A 24 5.05 -1.41 6.74
C GLY A 24 4.76 -0.54 7.98
N LEU A 25 5.55 0.52 8.18
CA LEU A 25 5.27 1.57 9.15
C LEU A 25 4.60 2.74 8.45
N PHE A 26 3.46 3.15 9.01
CA PHE A 26 2.67 4.26 8.50
C PHE A 26 2.89 5.46 9.39
N PHE A 27 3.36 6.56 8.80
CA PHE A 27 3.66 7.78 9.53
C PHE A 27 2.70 8.86 9.06
N THR A 28 1.87 9.35 9.99
CA THR A 28 0.92 10.42 9.70
C THR A 28 1.40 11.72 10.32
N ARG A 29 1.14 12.83 9.61
CA ARG A 29 1.52 14.18 10.05
C ARG A 29 0.62 14.70 11.16
N TYR A 30 -0.67 14.39 11.07
CA TYR A 30 -1.73 14.93 11.92
C TYR A 30 -2.10 13.97 13.06
N LYS A 31 -2.67 14.54 14.12
CA LYS A 31 -3.12 13.80 15.31
C LYS A 31 -4.45 13.08 15.06
N TYR A 32 -5.25 13.59 14.13
CA TYR A 32 -6.51 13.02 13.68
C TYR A 32 -6.45 12.92 12.15
N LEU A 33 -6.87 11.77 11.60
CA LEU A 33 -7.11 11.56 10.18
C LEU A 33 -8.63 11.51 9.99
N GLU A 34 -9.11 11.96 8.85
CA GLU A 34 -10.51 11.78 8.50
C GLU A 34 -10.82 10.28 8.26
N VAL A 35 -12.08 9.88 8.42
CA VAL A 35 -12.46 8.45 8.37
C VAL A 35 -12.06 7.80 7.04
N TRP A 36 -12.21 8.53 5.94
CA TRP A 36 -11.80 8.08 4.60
C TRP A 36 -10.28 7.95 4.45
N GLU A 37 -9.50 8.90 4.98
CA GLU A 37 -8.03 8.82 4.98
C GLU A 37 -7.54 7.62 5.82
N GLU A 38 -8.20 7.37 6.96
CA GLU A 38 -7.88 6.23 7.80
C GLU A 38 -8.19 4.91 7.08
N MET A 39 -9.30 4.84 6.36
CA MET A 39 -9.67 3.67 5.55
C MET A 39 -8.68 3.44 4.40
N GLU A 40 -8.32 4.48 3.65
CA GLU A 40 -7.31 4.42 2.60
C GLU A 40 -5.98 3.86 3.13
N LEU A 41 -5.53 4.37 4.28
CA LEU A 41 -4.29 3.94 4.92
C LEU A 41 -4.37 2.50 5.42
N ARG A 42 -5.52 2.07 5.94
CA ARG A 42 -5.75 0.66 6.29
C ARG A 42 -5.71 -0.23 5.05
N ILE A 43 -6.24 0.21 3.90
CA ILE A 43 -6.20 -0.54 2.63
C ILE A 43 -4.76 -0.74 2.18
N HIS A 44 -3.96 0.33 2.17
CA HIS A 44 -2.53 0.23 1.88
C HIS A 44 -1.77 -0.64 2.87
N ALA A 45 -2.12 -0.60 4.17
CA ALA A 45 -1.56 -1.50 5.17
C ALA A 45 -1.87 -2.96 4.87
N ARG A 46 -3.09 -3.26 4.46
CA ARG A 46 -3.47 -4.62 4.10
C ARG A 46 -2.76 -5.09 2.83
N GLN A 47 -2.72 -4.26 1.80
CA GLN A 47 -2.01 -4.54 0.55
C GLN A 47 -0.51 -4.78 0.80
N PHE A 48 0.12 -3.98 1.64
CA PHE A 48 1.52 -4.16 2.04
C PHE A 48 1.74 -5.53 2.67
N TRP A 49 0.91 -5.92 3.64
CA TRP A 49 1.02 -7.22 4.30
C TRP A 49 0.76 -8.39 3.34
N GLU A 50 -0.17 -8.25 2.40
CA GLU A 50 -0.39 -9.25 1.36
C GLU A 50 0.84 -9.41 0.47
N CYS A 51 1.41 -8.31 -0.03
CA CYS A 51 2.64 -8.35 -0.82
C CYS A 51 3.81 -8.95 -0.01
N PHE A 52 3.95 -8.56 1.26
CA PHE A 52 4.98 -9.07 2.15
C PHE A 52 4.87 -10.58 2.34
N LEU A 53 3.67 -11.09 2.67
CA LEU A 53 3.45 -12.53 2.87
C LEU A 53 3.67 -13.33 1.59
N LEU A 54 3.25 -12.79 0.44
CA LEU A 54 3.44 -13.41 -0.86
C LEU A 54 4.92 -13.63 -1.19
N THR A 55 5.75 -12.62 -0.93
CA THR A 55 7.19 -12.69 -1.25
C THR A 55 8.05 -13.20 -0.11
N LEU A 56 7.51 -13.36 1.09
CA LEU A 56 8.23 -13.92 2.23
C LEU A 56 8.70 -15.36 1.96
N ILE A 57 7.81 -16.23 1.47
CA ILE A 57 8.16 -17.64 1.18
C ILE A 57 9.28 -17.75 0.13
N PRO A 58 9.19 -17.12 -1.06
CA PRO A 58 10.26 -17.19 -2.04
C PRO A 58 11.54 -16.48 -1.56
N ALA A 59 11.43 -15.36 -0.83
CA ALA A 59 12.59 -14.70 -0.24
C ALA A 59 13.30 -15.58 0.79
N LEU A 60 12.56 -16.32 1.62
CA LEU A 60 13.14 -17.27 2.56
C LEU A 60 13.89 -18.39 1.83
N GLY A 61 13.30 -18.98 0.80
CA GLY A 61 13.97 -19.98 -0.04
C GLY A 61 15.27 -19.46 -0.67
N LEU A 62 15.22 -18.27 -1.28
CA LEU A 62 16.40 -17.61 -1.85
C LEU A 62 17.43 -17.24 -0.79
N SER A 63 16.99 -16.85 0.41
CA SER A 63 17.89 -16.49 1.49
C SER A 63 18.72 -17.66 2.00
N LEU A 64 18.11 -18.86 2.04
CA LEU A 64 18.76 -20.09 2.45
C LEU A 64 19.74 -20.62 1.39
N TRP A 65 19.41 -20.45 0.10
CA TRP A 65 20.25 -20.93 -1.00
C TRP A 65 21.36 -19.98 -1.42
N PHE A 66 21.13 -18.66 -1.36
CA PHE A 66 22.08 -17.67 -1.88
C PHE A 66 22.64 -16.78 -0.78
N SER A 67 21.81 -15.96 -0.15
CA SER A 67 22.27 -14.95 0.81
C SER A 67 21.15 -14.37 1.65
N TRP A 68 21.44 -14.05 2.91
CA TRP A 68 20.48 -13.40 3.81
C TRP A 68 19.92 -12.07 3.27
N TRP A 69 20.65 -11.37 2.37
CA TRP A 69 20.21 -10.12 1.76
C TRP A 69 18.88 -10.22 0.99
N TRP A 70 18.49 -11.41 0.52
CA TRP A 70 17.19 -11.62 -0.13
C TRP A 70 15.99 -11.35 0.80
N MET A 71 16.19 -11.32 2.12
CA MET A 71 15.18 -10.93 3.11
C MET A 71 14.79 -9.45 3.07
N VAL A 72 15.51 -8.61 2.30
CA VAL A 72 15.10 -7.22 2.02
C VAL A 72 13.94 -7.17 1.02
N LEU A 73 13.80 -8.18 0.14
CA LEU A 73 12.79 -8.18 -0.90
C LEU A 73 11.35 -8.06 -0.38
N PRO A 74 10.90 -8.80 0.65
CA PRO A 74 9.53 -8.69 1.15
C PRO A 74 9.17 -7.27 1.59
N PHE A 75 10.12 -6.53 2.17
CA PHE A 75 9.91 -5.15 2.60
C PHE A 75 9.82 -4.17 1.42
N MET A 76 10.48 -4.47 0.30
CA MET A 76 10.51 -3.62 -0.90
C MET A 76 9.44 -3.99 -1.93
N THR A 77 8.87 -5.20 -1.87
CA THR A 77 7.97 -5.76 -2.89
C THR A 77 6.79 -4.83 -3.19
N TYR A 78 6.12 -4.34 -2.17
CA TYR A 78 4.98 -3.43 -2.35
C TYR A 78 5.37 -2.18 -3.16
N HIS A 79 6.50 -1.56 -2.80
CA HIS A 79 6.99 -0.37 -3.48
C HIS A 79 7.44 -0.67 -4.91
N LEU A 80 8.06 -1.83 -5.14
CA LEU A 80 8.44 -2.28 -6.48
C LEU A 80 7.21 -2.49 -7.37
N LEU A 81 6.18 -3.21 -6.89
CA LEU A 81 4.94 -3.43 -7.64
C LEU A 81 4.20 -2.11 -7.91
N TYR A 82 4.09 -1.24 -6.90
CA TYR A 82 3.49 0.09 -7.05
C TYR A 82 4.21 0.93 -8.10
N TRP A 83 5.55 0.99 -8.04
CA TRP A 83 6.33 1.79 -8.97
C TRP A 83 6.36 1.18 -10.37
N PHE A 84 6.38 -0.15 -10.47
CA PHE A 84 6.31 -0.87 -11.74
C PHE A 84 4.99 -0.60 -12.48
N GLU A 85 3.85 -0.68 -11.80
CA GLU A 85 2.58 -0.28 -12.41
C GLU A 85 2.59 1.18 -12.82
N LYS A 86 3.13 2.07 -11.98
CA LYS A 86 3.21 3.49 -12.29
C LYS A 86 4.16 3.82 -13.45
N ALA A 87 5.14 2.96 -13.72
CA ALA A 87 6.06 3.09 -14.85
C ALA A 87 5.41 2.63 -16.16
N ILE A 88 4.53 1.64 -16.12
CA ILE A 88 3.82 1.09 -17.29
C ILE A 88 2.53 1.86 -17.59
N SER A 89 1.86 2.34 -16.55
CA SER A 89 0.53 2.94 -16.58
C SER A 89 0.53 4.22 -15.72
N SER A 90 -0.27 5.22 -16.09
CA SER A 90 -0.43 6.44 -15.26
C SER A 90 -1.18 6.19 -13.93
N HIS A 91 -1.73 4.98 -13.74
CA HIS A 91 -2.53 4.57 -12.58
C HIS A 91 -1.95 3.30 -11.96
N SER A 92 -2.15 3.11 -10.66
CA SER A 92 -1.82 1.87 -9.95
C SER A 92 -3.08 1.28 -9.33
N VAL A 93 -3.20 -0.05 -9.39
CA VAL A 93 -4.27 -0.82 -8.75
C VAL A 93 -4.34 -0.54 -7.26
N PHE A 94 -3.19 -0.39 -6.61
CA PHE A 94 -3.13 -0.13 -5.18
C PHE A 94 -3.82 1.18 -4.84
N ASN A 95 -3.56 2.24 -5.63
CA ASN A 95 -4.17 3.56 -5.46
C ASN A 95 -5.65 3.54 -5.84
N TRP A 96 -6.00 2.86 -6.93
CA TRP A 96 -7.39 2.72 -7.36
C TRP A 96 -8.26 1.99 -6.33
N GLU A 97 -7.78 0.86 -5.79
CA GLU A 97 -8.51 0.11 -4.74
C GLU A 97 -8.68 0.97 -3.48
N ALA A 98 -7.65 1.73 -3.10
CA ALA A 98 -7.72 2.59 -1.93
C ALA A 98 -8.71 3.75 -2.12
N LEU A 99 -8.69 4.43 -3.27
CA LEU A 99 -9.61 5.52 -3.60
C LEU A 99 -11.05 5.06 -3.80
N THR A 100 -11.25 3.90 -4.44
CA THR A 100 -12.59 3.37 -4.71
C THR A 100 -13.32 2.97 -3.43
N TYR A 101 -12.59 2.43 -2.45
CA TYR A 101 -13.18 1.86 -1.24
C TYR A 101 -12.88 2.64 0.05
N CYS A 102 -12.27 3.82 -0.02
CA CYS A 102 -12.01 4.65 1.17
C CYS A 102 -13.30 5.07 1.89
N GLY A 103 -14.42 5.20 1.16
CA GLY A 103 -15.73 5.55 1.73
C GLY A 103 -16.49 4.39 2.39
N ASP A 104 -16.13 3.12 2.10
CA ASP A 104 -16.84 1.97 2.65
C ASP A 104 -16.14 1.43 3.91
N ALA A 105 -16.58 1.89 5.09
CA ALA A 105 -16.05 1.45 6.38
C ALA A 105 -16.19 -0.07 6.63
N VAL A 106 -17.08 -0.77 5.91
CA VAL A 106 -17.29 -2.22 6.02
C VAL A 106 -16.43 -3.00 5.03
N TYR A 107 -15.81 -2.32 4.06
CA TYR A 107 -15.01 -2.93 3.00
C TYR A 107 -13.98 -3.93 3.54
N MET A 108 -13.27 -3.57 4.61
CA MET A 108 -12.26 -4.42 5.23
C MET A 108 -12.77 -5.79 5.69
N ARG A 109 -14.04 -5.88 6.09
CA ARG A 109 -14.65 -7.16 6.50
C ARG A 109 -15.04 -8.03 5.30
N LYS A 110 -15.38 -7.41 4.17
CA LYS A 110 -15.85 -8.10 2.95
C LYS A 110 -14.72 -8.44 1.98
N ARG A 111 -13.62 -7.68 2.04
CA ARG A 111 -12.49 -7.80 1.12
C ARG A 111 -11.84 -9.18 1.22
N LYS A 112 -11.74 -9.87 0.08
CA LYS A 112 -10.98 -11.14 -0.03
C LYS A 112 -9.47 -10.87 0.03
N SER A 113 -8.71 -11.83 0.54
CA SER A 113 -7.24 -11.76 0.50
C SER A 113 -6.75 -11.68 -0.95
N TYR A 114 -5.74 -10.85 -1.20
CA TYR A 114 -5.10 -10.68 -2.51
C TYR A 114 -6.04 -10.14 -3.60
N ALA A 115 -7.05 -9.34 -3.25
CA ALA A 115 -8.01 -8.77 -4.20
C ALA A 115 -7.34 -7.95 -5.34
N TRP A 116 -6.24 -7.25 -5.02
CA TRP A 116 -5.47 -6.45 -5.97
C TRP A 116 -4.88 -7.29 -7.12
N MET A 117 -4.53 -8.57 -6.90
CA MET A 117 -3.94 -9.42 -7.94
C MET A 117 -4.86 -9.61 -9.16
N LYS A 118 -6.19 -9.58 -8.97
CA LYS A 118 -7.16 -9.73 -10.06
C LYS A 118 -7.10 -8.56 -11.06
N TRP A 119 -6.66 -7.41 -10.59
CA TRP A 119 -6.65 -6.17 -11.35
C TRP A 119 -5.24 -5.73 -11.73
N TYR A 120 -4.21 -6.30 -11.10
CA TYR A 120 -2.80 -5.99 -11.35
C TYR A 120 -2.46 -6.09 -12.84
N GLY A 121 -1.90 -5.03 -13.41
CA GLY A 121 -1.51 -4.95 -14.83
C GLY A 121 -2.65 -4.72 -15.84
N LYS A 122 -3.89 -4.50 -15.39
CA LYS A 122 -4.99 -4.10 -16.31
C LYS A 122 -4.85 -2.63 -16.71
N LYS A 123 -5.13 -2.34 -17.99
CA LYS A 123 -5.06 -0.99 -18.56
C LYS A 123 -6.23 -0.08 -18.17
N THR A 124 -7.38 -0.67 -17.82
CA THR A 124 -8.59 0.08 -17.44
C THR A 124 -9.20 -0.52 -16.18
N PHE A 125 -9.57 0.36 -15.25
CA PHE A 125 -10.30 0.01 -14.04
C PHE A 125 -11.76 0.47 -14.16
N PRO A 126 -12.69 -0.15 -13.42
CA PRO A 126 -14.00 0.43 -13.21
C PRO A 126 -13.84 1.87 -12.68
N LYS A 127 -14.65 2.80 -13.18
CA LYS A 127 -14.63 4.19 -12.68
C LYS A 127 -14.83 4.17 -11.17
N SER A 128 -13.92 4.79 -10.44
CA SER A 128 -14.13 5.02 -9.00
C SER A 128 -15.15 6.15 -8.85
N GLU A 129 -15.93 6.11 -7.78
CA GLU A 129 -16.95 7.14 -7.48
C GLU A 129 -16.34 8.53 -7.21
N TRP A 130 -15.02 8.60 -7.07
CA TRP A 130 -14.23 9.78 -6.72
C TRP A 130 -13.28 10.24 -7.84
N GLU A 131 -13.28 9.57 -9.00
CA GLU A 131 -12.57 10.02 -10.19
C GLU A 131 -13.57 10.80 -11.08
N ASP A 132 -13.69 12.11 -10.81
CA ASP A 132 -14.32 13.09 -11.70
C ASP A 132 -13.43 13.42 -12.92
#